data_AF-A0AAX3MWN3-F1
#
_entry.id   AF-A0AAX3MWN3-F1
#
_cell.length_a   1.000
_cell.length_b   1.000
_cell.length_c   1.000
_cell.angle_alpha   90.00
_cell.angle_beta   90.00
_cell.angle_gamma   90.00
#
_symmetry.space_group_name_H-M   'P 1'
#
loop_
_entity.id
_entity.type
_entity.pdbx_description
1 polymer ?
#
loop_
_entity_poly.entity_id
_entity_poly.type
_entity_poly.pdbx_seq_one_letter_code
_entity_poly.pdbx_strand_id
1 'polypeptide(L)'
;MNAIGSFLIVLSMLPFFPFLIVYYGMVYFKKPKKTALHMAMDVTTIFLIAAVAALFNSTFNLNFGVYLILLVMLIALGLIGSAQTRLKGKINYRRMIRAVWRMAFVVMGFSYIVLLAFGLFSYIIDFM
;
A
#
# COMPACT_ATOMS: atom_id res chain seq x y z
N MET A 1 11.18 -16.16 -19.17
CA MET A 1 10.72 -15.29 -18.07
C MET A 1 11.64 -15.55 -16.87
N ASN A 2 12.39 -14.55 -16.38
CA ASN A 2 13.41 -14.76 -15.34
C ASN A 2 12.74 -15.04 -13.97
N ALA A 3 13.21 -16.06 -13.24
CA ALA A 3 12.62 -16.49 -11.96
C ALA A 3 12.49 -15.37 -10.91
N ILE A 4 13.41 -14.40 -10.95
CA ILE A 4 13.39 -13.21 -10.07
C ILE A 4 12.16 -12.33 -10.34
N GLY A 5 11.76 -12.18 -11.61
CA GLY A 5 10.59 -11.41 -12.00
C GLY A 5 9.29 -12.08 -11.56
N SER A 6 9.19 -13.39 -11.71
CA SER A 6 8.02 -14.17 -11.28
C SER A 6 7.80 -14.09 -9.77
N PHE A 7 8.88 -14.12 -8.97
CA PHE A 7 8.79 -13.99 -7.52
C PHE A 7 8.24 -12.61 -7.08
N LEU A 8 8.70 -11.53 -7.72
CA LEU A 8 8.21 -10.17 -7.46
C LEU A 8 6.73 -10.01 -7.83
N ILE A 9 6.28 -10.63 -8.91
CA ILE A 9 4.87 -10.63 -9.31
C ILE A 9 4.01 -11.36 -8.28
N VAL A 10 4.43 -12.54 -7.81
CA VAL A 10 3.70 -13.31 -6.79
C VAL A 10 3.63 -12.57 -5.45
N LEU A 11 4.72 -11.93 -5.01
CA LEU A 11 4.70 -11.09 -3.81
C LEU A 11 3.78 -9.87 -3.95
N SER A 12 3.65 -9.34 -5.16
CA SER A 12 2.75 -8.21 -5.45
C SER A 12 1.29 -8.67 -5.50
N MET A 13 1.00 -9.90 -5.93
CA MET A 13 -0.34 -10.48 -5.89
C MET A 13 -0.85 -10.68 -4.46
N LEU A 14 0.05 -11.01 -3.54
CA LEU A 14 -0.27 -11.33 -2.14
C LEU A 14 0.54 -10.42 -1.20
N PRO A 15 0.15 -9.14 -1.06
CA PRO A 15 0.92 -8.14 -0.33
C PRO A 15 1.15 -8.47 1.16
N PHE A 16 0.42 -9.43 1.73
CA PHE A 16 0.67 -9.92 3.10
C PHE A 16 2.01 -10.68 3.23
N PHE A 17 2.51 -11.33 2.16
CA PHE A 17 3.81 -12.01 2.21
C PHE A 17 4.97 -11.05 2.47
N PRO A 18 5.14 -9.94 1.71
CA PRO A 18 6.17 -8.94 2.01
C PRO A 18 6.08 -8.43 3.45
N PHE A 19 4.85 -8.24 3.98
CA PHE A 19 4.66 -7.81 5.37
C PHE A 19 5.22 -8.81 6.36
N LEU A 20 4.85 -10.09 6.24
CA LEU A 20 5.33 -11.15 7.12
C LEU A 20 6.85 -11.30 7.03
N ILE A 21 7.40 -11.34 5.81
CA ILE A 21 8.84 -11.52 5.57
C ILE A 21 9.63 -10.41 6.26
N VAL A 22 9.25 -9.15 6.06
CA VAL A 22 9.96 -8.01 6.65
C VAL A 22 9.77 -7.96 8.17
N TYR A 23 8.55 -8.24 8.66
CA TYR A 23 8.28 -8.25 10.09
C TYR A 23 9.10 -9.30 10.82
N TYR A 24 9.00 -10.56 10.39
CA TYR A 24 9.74 -11.68 11.02
C TYR A 24 11.24 -11.54 10.82
N GLY A 25 11.71 -11.07 9.66
CA GLY A 25 13.12 -10.76 9.43
C GLY A 25 13.65 -9.74 10.44
N MET A 26 12.93 -8.64 10.64
CA MET A 26 13.34 -7.60 11.60
C MET A 26 13.30 -8.07 13.06
N VAL A 27 12.31 -8.89 13.42
CA VAL A 27 12.23 -9.51 14.75
C VAL A 27 13.38 -10.49 14.97
N TYR A 28 13.76 -11.26 13.95
CA TYR A 28 14.92 -12.16 13.99
C TYR A 28 16.23 -11.41 14.26
N PHE A 29 16.40 -10.22 13.65
CA PHE A 29 17.52 -9.31 13.94
C PHE A 29 17.40 -8.56 15.28
N LYS A 30 16.54 -9.01 16.20
CA LYS A 30 16.30 -8.44 17.54
C LYS A 30 15.96 -6.94 17.52
N LYS A 31 15.37 -6.44 16.42
CA LYS A 31 14.89 -5.05 16.36
C LYS A 31 13.64 -4.90 17.23
N PRO A 32 13.41 -3.74 17.84
CA PRO A 32 12.22 -3.50 18.64
C PRO A 32 10.96 -3.69 17.77
N LYS A 33 9.94 -4.37 18.33
CA LYS A 33 8.69 -4.73 17.63
C LYS A 33 8.04 -3.55 16.89
N LYS A 34 8.07 -2.35 17.49
CA LYS A 34 7.56 -1.11 16.86
C LYS A 34 8.30 -0.76 15.56
N THR A 35 9.62 -0.89 15.55
CA THR A 35 10.44 -0.61 14.36
C THR A 35 10.27 -1.68 13.30
N ALA A 36 10.20 -2.95 13.71
CA ALA A 36 9.91 -4.06 12.79
C ALA A 36 8.57 -3.85 12.08
N LEU A 37 7.52 -3.49 12.83
CA LEU A 37 6.19 -3.22 12.29
C LEU A 37 6.20 -2.02 11.33
N HIS A 38 6.82 -0.91 11.71
CA HIS A 38 6.90 0.26 10.82
C HIS A 38 7.65 -0.04 9.53
N MET A 39 8.75 -0.78 9.59
CA MET A 39 9.51 -1.14 8.39
C MET A 39 8.73 -2.11 7.50
N ALA A 40 8.02 -3.08 8.10
CA ALA A 40 7.14 -3.98 7.37
C ALA A 40 6.01 -3.23 6.66
N MET A 41 5.37 -2.27 7.34
CA MET A 41 4.36 -1.40 6.72
C MET A 41 4.95 -0.62 5.54
N ASP A 42 6.10 0.04 5.75
CA ASP A 42 6.69 0.92 4.73
C ASP A 42 7.03 0.15 3.45
N VAL A 43 7.63 -1.04 3.59
CA VAL A 43 7.96 -1.92 2.46
C VAL A 43 6.70 -2.46 1.79
N THR A 44 5.73 -2.96 2.58
CA THR A 44 4.51 -3.56 2.06
C THR A 44 3.64 -2.55 1.31
N THR A 45 3.67 -1.27 1.70
CA THR A 45 2.87 -0.22 1.04
C THR A 45 3.17 -0.13 -0.46
N ILE A 46 4.43 -0.34 -0.86
CA ILE A 46 4.83 -0.32 -2.28
C ILE A 46 4.13 -1.46 -3.04
N PHE A 47 4.15 -2.68 -2.47
CA PHE A 47 3.47 -3.84 -3.03
C PHE A 47 1.95 -3.65 -3.06
N LEU A 48 1.38 -3.08 -2.00
CA LEU A 48 -0.04 -2.74 -1.93
C LEU A 48 -0.47 -1.74 -3.00
N ILE A 49 0.33 -0.70 -3.25
CA ILE A 49 0.06 0.28 -4.31
C ILE A 49 0.01 -0.44 -5.67
N ALA A 50 1.00 -1.29 -5.96
CA ALA A 50 1.04 -2.06 -7.20
C ALA A 50 -0.17 -3.02 -7.32
N ALA A 51 -0.48 -3.74 -6.24
CA ALA A 51 -1.60 -4.70 -6.19
C ALA A 51 -2.95 -4.02 -6.41
N VAL A 52 -3.21 -2.94 -5.68
CA VAL A 52 -4.46 -2.17 -5.77
C VAL A 52 -4.58 -1.51 -7.14
N ALA A 53 -3.50 -0.96 -7.69
CA ALA A 53 -3.52 -0.38 -9.03
C ALA A 53 -3.83 -1.43 -10.10
N ALA A 54 -3.21 -2.62 -10.01
CA ALA A 54 -3.48 -3.71 -10.94
C ALA A 54 -4.92 -4.20 -10.84
N LEU A 55 -5.42 -4.45 -9.62
CA LEU A 55 -6.81 -4.83 -9.38
C LEU A 55 -7.79 -3.79 -9.92
N PHE A 56 -7.57 -2.52 -9.60
CA PHE A 56 -8.41 -1.43 -10.10
C PHE A 56 -8.44 -1.38 -11.63
N ASN A 57 -7.27 -1.48 -12.26
CA ASN A 57 -7.18 -1.46 -13.72
C ASN A 57 -7.90 -2.65 -14.36
N SER A 58 -7.77 -3.84 -13.78
CA SER A 58 -8.47 -5.04 -14.24
C SER A 58 -9.98 -5.00 -14.00
N THR A 59 -10.44 -4.48 -12.86
CA THR A 59 -11.88 -4.39 -12.54
C THR A 59 -12.60 -3.35 -13.40
N PHE A 60 -11.97 -2.20 -13.66
CA PHE A 60 -12.61 -1.08 -14.37
C PHE A 60 -12.19 -0.95 -15.84
N ASN A 61 -11.30 -1.82 -16.34
CA ASN A 61 -10.70 -1.73 -17.69
C ASN A 61 -10.09 -0.34 -17.99
N LEU A 62 -9.48 0.28 -16.98
CA LEU A 62 -8.81 1.58 -17.07
C LEU A 62 -7.31 1.43 -16.78
N ASN A 63 -6.47 2.31 -17.31
CA ASN A 63 -5.03 2.36 -16.96
C ASN A 63 -4.71 3.45 -15.91
N PHE A 64 -5.70 3.83 -15.09
CA PHE A 64 -5.63 5.01 -14.23
C PHE A 64 -5.32 4.71 -12.75
N GLY A 65 -5.26 3.45 -12.33
CA GLY A 65 -5.15 3.05 -10.92
C GLY A 65 -3.94 3.63 -10.20
N VAL A 66 -2.75 3.57 -10.79
CA VAL A 66 -1.52 4.14 -10.19
C VAL A 66 -1.64 5.66 -10.03
N TYR A 67 -2.17 6.34 -11.05
CA TYR A 67 -2.33 7.80 -11.03
C TYR A 67 -3.35 8.25 -9.99
N LEU A 68 -4.46 7.52 -9.85
CA LEU A 68 -5.48 7.77 -8.83
C LEU A 68 -4.87 7.64 -7.42
N ILE A 69 -4.13 6.56 -7.18
CA ILE A 69 -3.42 6.33 -5.91
C ILE A 69 -2.46 7.49 -5.63
N LEU A 70 -1.63 7.86 -6.61
CA LEU A 70 -0.66 8.94 -6.45
C LEU A 70 -1.35 10.28 -6.15
N LEU A 71 -2.44 10.58 -6.86
CA LEU A 71 -3.24 11.78 -6.64
C LEU A 71 -3.79 11.84 -5.21
N VAL A 72 -4.39 10.75 -4.73
CA VAL A 72 -4.91 10.66 -3.35
C VAL A 72 -3.78 10.86 -2.33
N MET A 73 -2.60 10.29 -2.57
CA MET A 73 -1.44 10.50 -1.69
C MET A 73 -0.95 11.95 -1.69
N LEU A 74 -0.92 12.62 -2.85
CA LEU A 74 -0.55 14.03 -2.95
C LEU A 74 -1.56 14.95 -2.25
N ILE A 75 -2.86 14.67 -2.41
CA ILE A 75 -3.93 15.39 -1.69
C ILE A 75 -3.75 15.19 -0.18
N ALA A 76 -3.52 13.96 0.28
CA ALA A 76 -3.27 13.68 1.69
C ALA A 76 -2.03 14.42 2.23
N LEU A 77 -0.94 14.50 1.45
CA LEU A 77 0.25 15.30 1.79
C LEU A 77 -0.10 16.78 1.93
N GLY A 78 -0.85 17.36 1.00
CA GLY A 78 -1.28 18.76 1.05
C GLY A 78 -2.19 19.06 2.25
N LEU A 79 -3.17 18.21 2.52
CA LEU A 79 -4.09 18.34 3.65
C LEU A 79 -3.36 18.25 4.99
N ILE A 80 -2.47 17.25 5.17
CA ILE A 80 -1.70 17.13 6.40
C ILE A 80 -0.68 18.27 6.53
N GLY A 81 -0.06 18.68 5.43
CA GLY A 81 0.88 19.80 5.41
C GLY A 81 0.22 21.09 5.89
N SER A 82 -0.91 21.45 5.30
CA SER A 82 -1.70 22.61 5.70
C SER A 82 -2.19 22.53 7.15
N ALA A 83 -2.65 21.36 7.61
CA ALA A 83 -3.03 21.14 9.00
C ALA A 83 -1.85 21.30 9.96
N GLN A 84 -0.66 20.78 9.62
CA GLN A 84 0.54 20.95 10.44
C GLN A 84 0.98 22.41 10.53
N THR A 85 0.90 23.17 9.44
CA THR A 85 1.21 24.62 9.43
C THR A 85 0.30 25.37 10.39
N ARG A 86 -1.02 25.11 10.34
CA ARG A 86 -2.00 25.78 11.23
C ARG A 86 -1.83 25.41 12.69
N LEU A 87 -1.53 24.15 13.00
CA LEU A 87 -1.47 23.65 14.38
C LEU A 87 -0.13 23.86 15.07
N LYS A 88 0.98 23.86 14.34
CA LYS A 88 2.34 23.81 14.92
C LYS A 88 3.27 24.92 14.45
N GLY A 89 2.86 25.71 13.46
CA GLY A 89 3.65 26.80 12.88
C GLY A 89 4.92 26.36 12.12
N LYS A 90 5.34 25.09 12.23
CA LYS A 90 6.49 24.50 11.53
C LYS A 90 6.12 23.16 10.91
N ILE A 91 6.40 23.01 9.62
CA ILE A 91 6.17 21.75 8.90
C ILE A 91 7.37 20.82 9.14
N ASN A 92 7.11 19.63 9.70
CA ASN A 92 8.12 18.58 9.75
C ASN A 92 7.88 17.61 8.59
N TYR A 93 8.52 17.88 7.44
CA TYR A 93 8.36 17.12 6.20
C TYR A 93 8.54 15.60 6.40
N ARG A 94 9.56 15.20 7.16
CA ARG A 94 9.85 13.78 7.42
C ARG A 94 8.74 13.11 8.22
N ARG A 95 8.13 13.80 9.19
CA ARG A 95 6.99 13.28 9.95
C ARG A 95 5.72 13.26 9.12
N MET A 96 5.50 14.26 8.27
CA MET A 96 4.35 14.34 7.36
C MET A 96 4.35 13.20 6.34
N ILE A 97 5.44 13.01 5.60
CA ILE A 97 5.55 11.96 4.58
C ILE A 97 5.32 10.58 5.19
N ARG A 98 5.94 10.30 6.35
CA ARG A 98 5.71 9.03 7.07
C ARG A 98 4.27 8.87 7.54
N ALA A 99 3.60 9.94 7.93
CA ALA A 99 2.20 9.87 8.34
C ALA A 99 1.30 9.50 7.14
N VAL A 100 1.49 10.16 5.99
CA VAL A 100 0.77 9.81 4.75
C VAL A 100 1.08 8.39 4.33
N TRP A 101 2.36 7.99 4.33
CA TRP A 101 2.76 6.64 3.94
C TRP A 101 2.09 5.56 4.79
N ARG A 102 2.02 5.77 6.10
CA ARG A 102 1.33 4.86 7.03
C ARG A 102 -0.18 4.81 6.81
N MET A 103 -0.80 5.95 6.50
CA MET A 103 -2.22 5.95 6.16
C MET A 103 -2.46 5.28 4.82
N ALA A 104 -1.56 5.45 3.85
CA ALA A 104 -1.62 4.76 2.57
C ALA A 104 -1.57 3.24 2.77
N PHE A 105 -0.73 2.71 3.66
CA PHE A 105 -0.77 1.28 4.01
C PHE A 105 -2.17 0.80 4.41
N VAL A 106 -2.82 1.52 5.33
CA VAL A 106 -4.14 1.14 5.84
C VAL A 106 -5.20 1.24 4.76
N VAL A 107 -5.22 2.36 4.02
CA VAL A 107 -6.19 2.61 2.95
C VAL A 107 -6.01 1.60 1.81
N MET A 108 -4.79 1.36 1.35
CA MET A 108 -4.53 0.38 0.30
C MET A 108 -4.83 -1.04 0.76
N GLY A 109 -4.51 -1.39 2.00
CA GLY A 109 -4.84 -2.70 2.56
C GLY A 109 -6.36 -2.94 2.58
N PHE A 110 -7.12 -1.94 2.99
CA PHE A 110 -8.58 -2.00 2.95
C PHE A 110 -9.12 -2.07 1.51
N SER A 111 -8.66 -1.19 0.62
CA SER A 111 -9.07 -1.17 -0.79
C SER A 111 -8.73 -2.47 -1.51
N TYR A 112 -7.60 -3.10 -1.19
CA TYR A 112 -7.22 -4.41 -1.73
C TYR A 112 -8.26 -5.47 -1.38
N ILE A 113 -8.66 -5.56 -0.10
CA ILE A 113 -9.66 -6.54 0.34
C ILE A 113 -11.01 -6.29 -0.35
N VAL A 114 -11.44 -5.03 -0.44
CA VAL A 114 -12.70 -4.64 -1.08
C VAL A 114 -12.67 -4.98 -2.57
N LEU A 115 -11.65 -4.53 -3.31
CA LEU A 115 -11.53 -4.78 -4.75
C LEU A 115 -11.37 -6.26 -5.07
N LEU A 116 -10.63 -7.01 -4.25
CA LEU A 116 -10.49 -8.44 -4.41
C LEU A 116 -11.83 -9.14 -4.22
N ALA A 117 -12.61 -8.77 -3.20
CA ALA A 117 -13.96 -9.30 -3.02
C ALA A 117 -14.84 -8.98 -4.24
N PHE A 118 -14.85 -7.73 -4.72
CA PHE A 118 -15.59 -7.34 -5.92
C PHE A 118 -15.16 -8.15 -7.16
N GLY A 119 -13.85 -8.28 -7.40
CA GLY A 119 -13.32 -9.07 -8.51
C GLY A 119 -13.73 -10.54 -8.45
N LEU A 120 -13.71 -11.14 -7.26
CA LEU A 120 -14.20 -12.51 -7.06
C LEU A 120 -15.71 -12.63 -7.32
N PHE A 121 -16.51 -11.68 -6.83
CA PHE A 121 -17.96 -11.69 -7.08
C PHE A 121 -18.30 -11.57 -8.56
N SER A 122 -17.65 -10.65 -9.28
CA SER A 122 -17.83 -10.51 -10.73
C SER A 122 -17.45 -11.80 -11.47
N TYR A 123 -16.34 -12.42 -11.11
CA TYR A 123 -15.91 -13.69 -11.71
C TYR A 123 -16.91 -14.84 -11.46
N ILE A 124 -17.45 -14.93 -10.24
CA ILE A 124 -18.44 -15.97 -9.89
C ILE A 124 -19.74 -15.76 -10.68
N ILE A 125 -20.21 -14.51 -10.83
CA ILE A 125 -21.42 -14.19 -11.59
C ILE A 125 -21.24 -14.51 -13.07
N ASP A 126 -20.09 -14.16 -13.67
CA ASP A 126 -19.81 -14.47 -15.07
C ASP A 126 -19.63 -15.98 -15.34
N PHE A 127 -19.27 -16.75 -14.31
CA PHE A 127 -19.10 -18.20 -14.41
C PHE A 127 -20.42 -18.99 -14.29
N MET A 128 -21.45 -18.41 -13.68
CA MET A 128 -22.80 -19.00 -13.56
C MET A 128 -23.65 -18.79 -14.80
#